data_AF-A0A3S4FVV6-F1
#
_entry.id   AF-A0A3S4FVV6-F1
#
_cell.length_a   1.000
_cell.length_b   1.000
_cell.length_c   1.000
_cell.angle_alpha   90.00
_cell.angle_beta   90.00
_cell.angle_gamma   90.00
#
_symmetry.space_group_name_H-M   'P 1'
#
loop_
_entity.id
_entity.type
_entity.pdbx_description
1 polymer ?
#
loop_
_entity_poly.entity_id
_entity_poly.type
_entity_poly.pdbx_seq_one_letter_code
_entity_poly.pdbx_strand_id
1 'polypeptide(L)'
;MIFQEPQSCLDPSESIGRQLAQAIPGWTYKGRWWQRFNWRRRRAIELLHRVGIKDHDDILGSFPYELTEGECQKVMIAIAAGQPAAPADRR
;
A
#
# COMPACT_ATOMS: atom_id res chain seq x y z
N MET A 1 -1.79 -15.42 -13.59
CA MET A 1 -2.96 -15.52 -12.70
C MET A 1 -3.58 -14.14 -12.66
N ILE A 2 -4.78 -14.00 -13.25
CA ILE A 2 -5.53 -12.74 -13.26
C ILE A 2 -6.16 -12.62 -11.87
N PHE A 3 -5.86 -11.55 -11.13
CA PHE A 3 -6.52 -11.25 -9.86
C PHE A 3 -7.99 -11.00 -10.16
N GLN A 4 -8.83 -12.02 -9.99
CA GLN A 4 -10.22 -11.99 -10.45
C GLN A 4 -11.12 -11.10 -9.59
N GLU A 5 -10.69 -10.68 -8.39
CA GLU A 5 -11.42 -9.70 -7.57
C GLU A 5 -10.41 -8.90 -6.73
N PRO A 6 -10.13 -7.62 -7.06
CA PRO A 6 -9.13 -6.84 -6.31
C PRO A 6 -9.53 -6.59 -4.85
N GLN A 7 -10.84 -6.62 -4.54
CA GLN A 7 -11.36 -6.45 -3.19
C GLN A 7 -11.00 -7.61 -2.25
N SER A 8 -10.95 -8.86 -2.72
CA SER A 8 -10.64 -10.02 -1.87
C SER A 8 -9.15 -10.14 -1.49
N CYS A 9 -8.31 -9.28 -2.05
CA CYS A 9 -6.91 -9.16 -1.67
C CYS A 9 -6.64 -8.03 -0.66
N LEU A 10 -7.65 -7.22 -0.33
CA LEU A 10 -7.61 -6.19 0.71
C LEU A 10 -8.38 -6.68 1.94
N ASP A 11 -7.94 -6.31 3.14
CA ASP A 11 -8.64 -6.64 4.38
C ASP A 11 -9.84 -5.67 4.55
N PRO A 12 -11.10 -6.14 4.50
CA PRO A 12 -12.26 -5.27 4.65
C PRO A 12 -12.39 -4.66 6.05
N SER A 13 -11.67 -5.18 7.05
CA SER A 13 -11.72 -4.72 8.45
C SER A 13 -10.69 -3.63 8.76
N GLU A 14 -9.78 -3.33 7.83
CA GLU A 14 -8.73 -2.34 8.00
C GLU A 14 -8.78 -1.24 6.94
N SER A 15 -8.44 -0.01 7.33
CA SER A 15 -8.32 1.08 6.36
C SER A 15 -7.16 0.85 5.39
N ILE A 16 -7.30 1.38 4.19
CA ILE A 16 -6.32 1.23 3.11
C ILE A 16 -4.95 1.79 3.52
N GLY A 17 -4.92 2.90 4.26
CA GLY A 17 -3.68 3.48 4.76
C GLY A 17 -2.94 2.57 5.75
N ARG A 18 -3.67 1.81 6.56
CA ARG A 18 -3.08 0.84 7.48
C ARG A 18 -2.50 -0.34 6.72
N GLN A 19 -3.22 -0.88 5.74
CA GLN A 19 -2.76 -1.98 4.90
C GLN A 19 -1.50 -1.60 4.10
N LEU A 20 -1.48 -0.41 3.49
CA LEU A 20 -0.28 0.12 2.82
C LEU A 20 0.92 0.26 3.77
N ALA A 21 0.70 0.75 4.98
CA ALA A 21 1.76 0.91 5.98
C ALA A 21 2.30 -0.45 6.49
N GLN A 22 1.48 -1.50 6.50
CA GLN A 22 1.90 -2.86 6.85
C GLN A 22 2.70 -3.52 5.73
N ALA A 23 2.34 -3.26 4.47
CA ALA A 23 3.04 -3.79 3.30
C ALA A 23 4.49 -3.30 3.18
N ILE A 24 4.83 -2.16 3.80
CA ILE A 24 6.17 -1.58 3.78
C ILE A 24 7.03 -2.20 4.90
N PRO A 25 8.09 -2.97 4.58
CA PRO A 25 8.91 -3.62 5.60
C PRO A 25 9.69 -2.60 6.42
N GLY A 26 9.69 -2.76 7.74
CA GLY A 26 10.39 -1.84 8.65
C GLY A 26 11.91 -1.74 8.43
N TRP A 27 12.55 -2.77 7.88
CA TRP A 27 13.98 -2.81 7.60
C TRP A 27 14.40 -1.95 6.39
N THR A 28 13.46 -1.55 5.54
CA THR A 28 13.73 -0.63 4.41
C THR A 28 13.96 0.81 4.87
N TYR A 29 13.69 1.10 6.15
CA TYR A 29 13.89 2.42 6.73
C TYR A 29 15.39 2.75 6.93
N LYS A 30 15.86 3.81 6.26
CA LYS A 30 17.25 4.29 6.36
C LYS A 30 17.40 5.60 7.16
N GLY A 31 16.33 6.10 7.75
CA GLY A 31 16.33 7.38 8.47
C GLY A 31 16.65 7.26 9.97
N ARG A 32 16.59 8.39 10.67
CA ARG A 32 16.84 8.45 12.12
C ARG A 32 15.64 7.94 12.92
N TRP A 33 15.85 7.31 14.09
CA TRP A 33 14.76 6.64 14.83
C TRP A 33 13.49 7.49 15.06
N TRP A 34 13.63 8.79 15.35
CA TRP A 34 12.48 9.69 15.58
C TRP A 34 11.65 9.99 14.33
N GLN A 35 12.20 9.87 13.12
CA GLN A 35 11.47 10.04 11.86
C GLN A 35 10.69 8.77 11.47
N ARG A 36 10.89 7.65 12.17
CA ARG A 36 10.30 6.35 11.86
C ARG A 36 8.78 6.35 11.97
N PHE A 37 8.21 7.11 12.89
CA PHE A 37 6.76 7.18 13.13
C PHE A 37 5.98 7.68 11.92
N ASN A 38 6.50 8.68 11.19
CA ASN A 38 5.80 9.28 10.04
C ASN A 38 6.31 8.77 8.68
N TRP A 39 7.44 8.05 8.65
CA TRP A 39 8.05 7.61 7.40
C TRP A 39 7.15 6.62 6.62
N ARG A 40 6.50 5.67 7.32
CA ARG A 40 5.61 4.71 6.65
C ARG A 40 4.41 5.39 6.00
N ARG A 41 3.82 6.38 6.66
CA ARG A 41 2.71 7.17 6.11
C ARG A 41 3.17 7.93 4.86
N ARG A 42 4.32 8.61 4.91
CA ARG A 42 4.89 9.30 3.73
C ARG A 42 5.13 8.33 2.57
N ARG A 43 5.67 7.15 2.86
CA ARG A 43 5.92 6.14 1.84
C ARG A 43 4.62 5.57 1.25
N ALA A 44 3.58 5.39 2.06
CA ALA A 44 2.25 5.01 1.56
C ALA A 44 1.68 6.08 0.60
N ILE A 45 1.81 7.36 0.95
CA ILE A 45 1.39 8.48 0.08
C ILE A 45 2.15 8.44 -1.26
N GLU A 46 3.47 8.26 -1.22
CA GLU A 46 4.27 8.14 -2.44
C GLU A 46 3.84 6.97 -3.34
N LEU A 47 3.47 5.83 -2.75
CA LEU A 47 3.00 4.65 -3.48
C LEU A 47 1.64 4.91 -4.15
N LEU A 48 0.71 5.56 -3.43
CA LEU A 48 -0.58 5.97 -4.00
C LEU A 48 -0.41 6.93 -5.18
N HIS A 49 0.48 7.92 -5.05
CA HIS A 49 0.74 8.88 -6.12
C HIS A 49 1.35 8.19 -7.36
N ARG A 50 2.22 7.19 -7.17
CA ARG A 50 2.82 6.41 -8.27
C ARG A 50 1.80 5.64 -9.11
N VAL A 51 0.69 5.21 -8.50
CA VAL A 51 -0.40 4.50 -9.20
C VAL A 51 -1.50 5.44 -9.70
N GLY A 52 -1.29 6.76 -9.60
CA GLY A 52 -2.22 7.77 -10.10
C GLY A 52 -3.40 8.06 -9.18
N ILE A 53 -3.29 7.78 -7.88
CA ILE A 53 -4.23 8.26 -6.85
C ILE A 53 -3.70 9.59 -6.30
N LYS A 54 -4.41 10.69 -6.56
CA LYS A 54 -4.02 12.04 -6.12
C LYS A 54 -4.61 12.39 -4.75
N ASP A 55 -5.87 12.06 -4.55
CA ASP A 55 -6.64 12.30 -3.31
C ASP A 55 -6.32 11.23 -2.26
N HIS A 56 -5.04 11.15 -1.91
CA HIS A 56 -4.50 10.17 -0.99
C HIS A 56 -5.07 10.28 0.43
N ASP A 57 -5.42 11.47 0.91
CA ASP A 57 -5.98 11.61 2.26
C ASP A 57 -7.33 10.91 2.40
N ASP A 58 -8.16 10.97 1.35
CA ASP A 58 -9.44 10.25 1.30
C ASP A 58 -9.20 8.74 1.27
N ILE A 59 -8.43 8.28 0.27
CA ILE A 59 -8.09 6.86 0.09
C ILE A 59 -7.45 6.25 1.33
N LEU A 60 -6.54 6.96 2.02
CA LEU A 60 -5.88 6.43 3.23
C LEU A 60 -6.86 6.20 4.39
N GLY A 61 -7.94 6.99 4.45
CA GLY A 61 -9.01 6.88 5.43
C GLY A 61 -10.08 5.86 5.05
N SER A 62 -10.26 5.60 3.76
CA SER A 62 -11.28 4.68 3.24
C SER A 62 -11.01 3.21 3.58
N PHE A 63 -12.08 2.43 3.50
CA PHE A 63 -12.08 0.96 3.53
C PHE A 63 -12.28 0.38 2.13
N PRO A 64 -11.90 -0.89 1.88
CA PRO A 64 -12.00 -1.50 0.55
C PRO A 64 -13.40 -1.46 -0.08
N TYR A 65 -14.46 -1.54 0.73
CA TYR A 65 -15.85 -1.50 0.26
C TYR A 65 -16.32 -0.08 -0.10
N GLU A 66 -15.56 0.96 0.25
CA GLU A 66 -15.87 2.36 -0.07
C GLU A 66 -15.19 2.80 -1.38
N LEU A 67 -14.25 1.99 -1.88
CA LEU A 67 -13.50 2.28 -3.09
C LEU A 67 -14.17 1.68 -4.33
N THR A 68 -14.03 2.38 -5.46
CA THR A 68 -14.34 1.82 -6.77
C THR A 68 -13.39 0.65 -7.10
N GLU A 69 -13.80 -0.21 -8.03
CA GLU A 69 -12.96 -1.32 -8.48
C GLU A 69 -11.60 -0.85 -9.04
N GLY A 70 -11.61 0.25 -9.79
CA GLY A 70 -10.39 0.85 -10.33
C GLY A 70 -9.46 1.41 -9.26
N GLU A 71 -10.00 1.96 -8.16
CA GLU A 71 -9.22 2.40 -7.01
C GLU A 71 -8.66 1.21 -6.23
N CYS A 72 -9.47 0.17 -6.01
CA CYS A 72 -9.00 -1.08 -5.40
C CYS A 72 -7.82 -1.68 -6.18
N GLN A 73 -7.93 -1.71 -7.51
CA GLN A 73 -6.86 -2.20 -8.38
C GLN A 73 -5.59 -1.34 -8.27
N LYS A 74 -5.71 -0.02 -8.24
CA LYS A 74 -4.56 0.89 -8.05
C LYS A 74 -3.92 0.69 -6.67
N VAL A 75 -4.71 0.60 -5.61
CA VAL A 75 -4.22 0.34 -4.25
C VAL A 75 -3.47 -1.00 -4.18
N MET A 76 -4.01 -2.04 -4.78
CA MET A 76 -3.36 -3.35 -4.93
C MET A 76 -1.97 -3.25 -5.58
N ILE A 77 -1.87 -2.51 -6.69
CA ILE A 77 -0.60 -2.26 -7.37
C ILE A 77 0.36 -1.46 -6.46
N ALA A 78 -0.14 -0.47 -5.72
CA ALA A 78 0.65 0.32 -4.79
C ALA A 78 1.22 -0.53 -3.64
N ILE A 79 0.41 -1.43 -3.08
CA ILE A 79 0.83 -2.41 -2.06
C ILE A 79 1.93 -3.31 -2.62
N ALA A 80 1.73 -3.89 -3.81
CA ALA A 80 2.72 -4.74 -4.46
C ALA A 80 4.03 -4.00 -4.75
N ALA A 81 3.97 -2.73 -5.18
CA ALA A 81 5.14 -1.89 -5.41
C ALA A 81 5.86 -1.45 -4.11
N GLY A 82 5.16 -1.50 -2.97
CA GLY A 82 5.72 -1.24 -1.64
C GLY A 82 6.46 -2.44 -1.06
N GLN A 83 6.14 -3.65 -1.51
CA GLN A 83 6.81 -4.86 -1.09
C GLN A 83 8.17 -4.99 -1.80
N PRO A 84 9.24 -5.35 -1.08
CA PRO A 84 10.50 -5.71 -1.70
C PRO A 84 10.25 -6.93 -2.58
N ALA A 85 10.79 -6.92 -3.80
CA ALA A 85 10.76 -8.12 -4.64
C ALA A 85 11.24 -9.30 -3.79
N ALA A 86 10.45 -10.37 -3.74
CA ALA A 86 10.86 -11.61 -3.09
C ALA A 86 12.29 -11.93 -3.57
N PRO A 87 13.22 -12.33 -2.68
CA PRO A 87 14.56 -12.66 -3.11
C PRO A 87 14.42 -13.68 -4.23
N ALA A 88 14.83 -13.30 -5.43
CA ALA A 88 14.86 -14.22 -6.56
C ALA A 88 15.65 -15.41 -6.07
N ASP A 89 14.98 -16.56 -5.98
CA ASP A 89 15.56 -17.85 -5.62
C ASP A 89 16.87 -17.97 -6.40
N ARG A 90 17.99 -17.74 -5.70
CA ARG A 90 19.33 -17.96 -6.24
C ARG A 90 19.51 -19.46 -6.25
N ARG A 91 18.96 -20.10 -7.27
CA ARG A 91 19.41 -21.41 -7.73
C ARG A 91 20.75 -21.27 -8.43
#